data_AF-A0AA36HU56-F1
#
_entry.id   AF-A0AA36HU56-F1
#
_cell.length_a   1.000
_cell.length_b   1.000
_cell.length_c   1.000
_cell.angle_alpha   90.00
_cell.angle_beta   90.00
_cell.angle_gamma   90.00
#
_symmetry.space_group_name_H-M   'P 1'
#
loop_
_entity.id
_entity.type
_entity.pdbx_description
1 polymer ?
#
loop_
_entity_poly.entity_id
_entity_poly.type
_entity_poly.pdbx_seq_one_letter_code
_entity_poly.pdbx_strand_id
1 'polypeptide(L)'
;EVDTPGNDKDEVDVANKGEPDDEGNANAEAQTPQDPKSRARVPRPYLEIETGDEEEMTSPEYSERRISLDLTPLSCKSTDSSAEYHHPNQTIIIFDWDDTICPSTTCMRQHGLSVLGPRPSGELAARLEELAQEAKQLIEMAATLADKVVVVTNAEEGWVDLSCRAWLPSLLETVSKCEVASARSQFEPTGISSPAGWKARAFEEVIERFYQRYPNQSWKNIISIGDAPHEREALARVVRMAPFFRGKRCRSKSVKFVLRPSVEQLVRELHMLQDSLKEIVLHDDNLDLHFNVEALADPCLN
;
A
#
# COMPACT_ATOMS: atom_id res chain seq x y z
N GLU A 1 -35.35 66.98 56.20
CA GLU A 1 -34.84 66.99 54.81
C GLU A 1 -34.81 65.53 54.34
N VAL A 2 -35.97 64.87 54.36
CA VAL A 2 -37.11 64.83 53.40
C VAL A 2 -36.70 63.95 52.21
N ASP A 3 -36.90 62.63 52.20
CA ASP A 3 -38.08 61.79 52.53
C ASP A 3 -39.14 61.74 51.41
N THR A 4 -39.60 60.51 51.15
CA THR A 4 -40.62 59.92 50.24
C THR A 4 -41.77 60.81 49.71
N PRO A 5 -42.47 60.47 48.59
CA PRO A 5 -43.53 59.42 48.53
C PRO A 5 -43.59 58.72 47.15
N GLY A 6 -44.42 57.73 46.82
CA GLY A 6 -45.63 57.10 47.38
C GLY A 6 -46.14 56.17 46.26
N ASN A 7 -46.50 54.93 46.56
CA ASN A 7 -47.87 54.47 46.84
C ASN A 7 -48.75 54.31 45.59
N ASP A 8 -49.26 53.09 45.42
CA ASP A 8 -50.61 52.67 44.99
C ASP A 8 -50.51 51.45 44.07
N LYS A 9 -50.80 50.24 44.57
CA LYS A 9 -52.15 49.66 44.75
C LYS A 9 -52.89 49.56 43.41
N ASP A 10 -53.10 48.34 42.94
CA ASP A 10 -54.44 47.89 42.61
C ASP A 10 -54.55 46.37 42.81
N GLU A 11 -55.42 46.05 43.76
CA GLU A 11 -55.96 44.76 44.12
C GLU A 11 -57.30 44.69 43.38
N VAL A 12 -57.50 43.70 42.51
CA VAL A 12 -58.86 43.36 42.08
C VAL A 12 -59.05 41.85 42.11
N ASP A 13 -59.91 41.51 43.05
CA ASP A 13 -60.70 40.31 43.25
C ASP A 13 -61.32 39.68 41.99
N VAL A 14 -61.86 38.49 42.27
CA VAL A 14 -63.06 37.86 41.69
C VAL A 14 -62.80 36.58 40.89
N ALA A 15 -62.72 35.51 41.68
CA ALA A 15 -63.65 34.39 41.68
C ALA A 15 -63.74 33.44 40.46
N ASN A 16 -63.57 32.15 40.79
CA ASN A 16 -64.65 31.16 40.90
C ASN A 16 -64.42 29.89 40.06
N LYS A 17 -64.29 28.78 40.80
CA LYS A 17 -64.90 27.45 40.59
C LYS A 17 -64.68 26.71 39.27
N GLY A 18 -64.04 25.54 39.39
CA GLY A 18 -64.23 24.41 38.49
C GLY A 18 -63.18 23.32 38.70
N GLU A 19 -63.43 22.40 39.65
CA GLU A 19 -62.98 20.99 39.54
C GLU A 19 -63.74 20.30 38.37
N PRO A 20 -63.43 19.08 37.90
CA PRO A 20 -62.38 18.11 38.28
C PRO A 20 -61.63 17.44 37.08
N ASP A 21 -60.70 16.54 37.42
CA ASP A 21 -60.23 15.31 36.74
C ASP A 21 -59.90 15.31 35.23
N ASP A 22 -58.64 15.01 34.88
CA ASP A 22 -58.34 13.84 34.03
C ASP A 22 -56.84 13.46 34.03
N GLU A 23 -56.60 12.16 33.90
CA GLU A 23 -55.32 11.46 33.93
C GLU A 23 -54.37 11.86 32.79
N GLY A 24 -53.06 11.92 33.06
CA GLY A 24 -52.07 12.22 32.03
C GLY A 24 -50.63 12.13 32.51
N ASN A 25 -50.18 10.91 32.82
CA ASN A 25 -48.79 10.57 33.11
C ASN A 25 -47.89 10.90 31.90
N ALA A 26 -47.10 11.97 31.99
CA ALA A 26 -46.02 12.29 31.06
C ALA A 26 -44.71 12.40 31.83
N ASN A 27 -44.04 11.25 32.04
CA ASN A 27 -42.63 11.21 32.36
C ASN A 27 -41.85 11.77 31.17
N ALA A 28 -41.45 13.03 31.27
CA ALA A 28 -40.41 13.62 30.46
C ALA A 28 -39.05 13.09 30.95
N GLU A 29 -38.68 11.89 30.54
CA GLU A 29 -37.29 11.46 30.58
C GLU A 29 -36.55 12.15 29.42
N ALA A 30 -35.61 13.02 29.80
CA ALA A 30 -34.68 13.68 28.92
C ALA A 30 -33.94 12.64 28.06
N GLN A 31 -34.29 12.58 26.77
CA GLN A 31 -33.49 11.92 25.76
C GLN A 31 -32.18 12.69 25.61
N THR A 32 -31.15 12.18 26.26
CA THR A 32 -29.76 12.48 25.92
C THR A 32 -29.55 12.11 24.45
N PRO A 33 -28.95 12.98 23.62
CA PRO A 33 -28.66 12.62 22.25
C PRO A 33 -27.69 11.44 22.27
N GLN A 34 -28.14 10.28 21.79
CA GLN A 34 -27.25 9.15 21.55
C GLN A 34 -26.27 9.56 20.45
N ASP A 35 -25.02 9.73 20.84
CA ASP A 35 -23.88 9.81 19.93
C ASP A 35 -23.95 8.62 18.96
N PRO A 36 -24.06 8.83 17.64
CA PRO A 36 -24.05 7.74 16.69
C PRO A 36 -22.63 7.18 16.72
N LYS A 37 -22.45 6.12 17.52
CA LYS A 37 -21.24 5.29 17.59
C LYS A 37 -20.50 5.37 16.27
N SER A 38 -19.29 5.92 16.32
CA SER A 38 -18.28 5.88 15.28
C SER A 38 -18.14 4.45 14.77
N ARG A 39 -18.97 4.07 13.81
CA ARG A 39 -18.84 2.79 13.13
C ARG A 39 -17.58 2.96 12.31
N ALA A 40 -16.48 2.41 12.82
CA ALA A 40 -15.18 2.49 12.17
C ALA A 40 -15.38 2.16 10.69
N ARG A 41 -15.18 3.15 9.84
CA ARG A 41 -15.39 3.02 8.40
C ARG A 41 -14.35 2.04 7.88
N VAL A 42 -14.78 1.10 7.04
CA VAL A 42 -13.85 0.19 6.37
C VAL A 42 -12.92 1.03 5.48
N PRO A 43 -11.59 0.88 5.62
CA PRO A 43 -10.63 1.54 4.73
C PRO A 43 -10.96 1.24 3.28
N ARG A 44 -10.94 2.27 2.43
CA ARG A 44 -11.13 2.12 1.00
C ARG A 44 -9.97 1.28 0.42
N PRO A 45 -10.27 0.32 -0.46
CA PRO A 45 -9.25 -0.36 -1.24
C PRO A 45 -8.52 0.64 -2.15
N TYR A 46 -7.49 0.14 -2.83
CA TYR A 46 -6.78 0.89 -3.84
C TYR A 46 -7.73 1.46 -4.92
N LEU A 47 -7.36 2.59 -5.53
CA LEU A 47 -8.10 3.12 -6.67
C LEU A 47 -7.70 2.33 -7.92
N GLU A 48 -8.68 1.65 -8.52
CA GLU A 48 -8.47 0.96 -9.79
C GLU A 48 -8.00 1.95 -10.86
N ILE A 49 -6.96 1.55 -11.58
CA ILE A 49 -6.52 2.24 -12.78
C ILE A 49 -7.52 1.89 -13.88
N GLU A 50 -8.17 2.90 -14.45
CA GLU A 50 -8.81 2.75 -15.76
C GLU A 50 -7.69 2.59 -16.80
N THR A 51 -7.15 1.38 -16.91
CA THR A 51 -6.38 0.97 -18.06
C THR A 51 -7.38 0.84 -19.20
N GLY A 52 -7.64 1.94 -19.91
CA GLY A 52 -8.23 1.84 -21.25
C GLY A 52 -7.41 0.81 -22.02
N ASP A 53 -8.10 -0.09 -22.73
CA ASP A 53 -7.53 -1.25 -23.43
C ASP A 53 -6.05 -1.02 -23.72
N GLU A 54 -5.17 -1.70 -22.99
CA GLU A 54 -3.74 -1.71 -23.30
C GLU A 54 -3.58 -2.46 -24.63
N GLU A 55 -3.98 -1.83 -25.74
CA GLU A 55 -3.28 -2.02 -26.99
C GLU A 55 -1.84 -1.66 -26.68
N GLU A 56 -0.99 -2.69 -26.67
CA GLU A 56 0.45 -2.57 -26.61
C GLU A 56 0.88 -1.35 -27.44
N MET A 57 1.23 -0.25 -26.77
CA MET A 57 1.95 0.84 -27.40
C MET A 57 3.33 0.30 -27.74
N THR A 58 3.39 -0.42 -28.85
CA THR A 58 4.60 -0.75 -29.58
C THR A 58 5.13 0.57 -30.13
N SER A 59 5.88 1.30 -29.32
CA SER A 59 6.72 2.37 -29.85
C SER A 59 7.73 1.70 -30.79
N PRO A 60 7.84 2.10 -32.07
CA PRO A 60 8.83 1.55 -32.95
C PRO A 60 10.21 2.03 -32.47
N GLU A 61 11.14 1.10 -32.34
CA GLU A 61 12.53 1.28 -31.85
C GLU A 61 12.77 1.12 -30.34
N TYR A 62 12.45 -0.04 -29.77
CA TYR A 62 13.36 -0.66 -28.79
C TYR A 62 13.53 -2.12 -29.18
N SER A 63 14.77 -2.52 -29.50
CA SER A 63 15.07 -3.91 -29.85
C SER A 63 14.67 -4.83 -28.70
N GLU A 64 13.70 -5.72 -28.94
CA GLU A 64 13.41 -6.86 -28.08
C GLU A 64 14.68 -7.68 -27.88
N ARG A 65 15.42 -7.40 -26.81
CA ARG A 65 16.46 -8.28 -26.33
C ARG A 65 15.78 -9.38 -25.53
N ARG A 66 15.52 -10.50 -26.21
CA ARG A 66 15.32 -11.80 -25.56
C ARG A 66 16.42 -11.97 -24.51
N ILE A 67 16.05 -12.04 -23.24
CA ILE A 67 16.99 -12.27 -22.16
C ILE A 67 17.36 -13.76 -22.19
N SER A 68 18.46 -14.09 -22.87
CA SER A 68 19.23 -15.27 -22.46
C SER A 68 20.13 -14.83 -21.32
N LEU A 69 19.97 -15.46 -20.15
CA LEU A 69 20.85 -15.32 -18.99
C LEU A 69 22.26 -15.82 -19.34
N ASP A 70 23.06 -14.96 -19.96
CA ASP A 70 24.49 -15.19 -20.16
C ASP A 70 25.27 -14.02 -19.53
N LEU A 71 25.49 -14.15 -18.21
CA LEU A 71 26.15 -13.17 -17.38
C LEU A 71 27.67 -13.34 -17.46
N THR A 72 28.34 -12.68 -18.42
CA THR A 72 29.80 -12.51 -18.34
C THR A 72 30.17 -11.26 -17.53
N PRO A 73 31.00 -11.37 -16.49
CA PRO A 73 31.39 -10.22 -15.69
C PRO A 73 32.57 -9.48 -16.33
N LEU A 74 32.36 -8.25 -16.77
CA LEU A 74 33.46 -7.32 -17.03
C LEU A 74 33.57 -6.34 -15.86
N SER A 75 34.54 -6.65 -15.00
CA SER A 75 34.94 -5.86 -13.83
C SER A 75 35.80 -4.67 -14.25
N CYS A 76 35.40 -3.46 -13.85
CA CYS A 76 36.33 -2.36 -13.64
C CYS A 76 36.32 -1.98 -12.15
N LYS A 77 37.48 -2.15 -11.51
CA LYS A 77 37.70 -1.83 -10.10
C LYS A 77 37.70 -0.33 -9.90
N SER A 78 36.75 0.19 -9.12
CA SER A 78 36.87 1.49 -8.47
C SER A 78 36.72 1.32 -6.97
N THR A 79 37.76 1.72 -6.24
CA THR A 79 37.77 1.91 -4.79
C THR A 79 36.80 3.04 -4.43
N ASP A 80 35.51 2.73 -4.28
CA ASP A 80 34.50 3.69 -3.86
C ASP A 80 33.39 2.94 -3.12
N SER A 81 32.80 3.56 -2.11
CA SER A 81 31.54 3.16 -1.43
C SER A 81 30.39 2.75 -2.37
N SER A 82 30.54 2.97 -3.68
CA SER A 82 29.68 2.49 -4.75
C SER A 82 29.81 0.98 -5.00
N ALA A 83 30.91 0.32 -4.63
CA ALA A 83 31.12 -1.12 -4.84
C ALA A 83 30.32 -2.00 -3.88
N GLU A 84 29.95 -1.45 -2.72
CA GLU A 84 29.21 -2.11 -1.63
C GLU A 84 27.69 -1.87 -1.69
N TYR A 85 27.17 -1.39 -2.84
CA TYR A 85 25.76 -0.99 -3.00
C TYR A 85 24.76 -2.11 -2.69
N HIS A 86 25.14 -3.36 -2.87
CA HIS A 86 24.30 -4.54 -2.73
C HIS A 86 24.26 -5.08 -1.30
N HIS A 87 25.02 -4.49 -0.37
CA HIS A 87 24.92 -4.88 1.04
C HIS A 87 23.52 -4.55 1.60
N PRO A 88 23.02 -5.33 2.57
CA PRO A 88 21.70 -5.08 3.14
C PRO A 88 21.53 -3.65 3.65
N ASN A 89 22.51 -3.11 4.38
CA ASN A 89 22.48 -1.74 4.90
C ASN A 89 22.50 -0.63 3.84
N GLN A 90 22.70 -0.97 2.56
CA GLN A 90 22.63 -0.07 1.41
C GLN A 90 21.44 -0.37 0.50
N THR A 91 20.61 -1.36 0.83
CA THR A 91 19.50 -1.82 -0.02
C THR A 91 18.17 -1.63 0.68
N ILE A 92 17.23 -1.00 -0.04
CA ILE A 92 15.82 -0.93 0.33
C ILE A 92 14.98 -1.66 -0.73
N ILE A 93 14.04 -2.49 -0.28
CA ILE A 93 13.08 -3.19 -1.13
C ILE A 93 11.67 -2.67 -0.78
N ILE A 94 10.97 -2.18 -1.79
CA ILE A 94 9.62 -1.63 -1.68
C ILE A 94 8.66 -2.52 -2.46
N PHE A 95 7.70 -3.11 -1.77
CA PHE A 95 6.62 -3.89 -2.35
C PHE A 95 5.34 -3.05 -2.42
N ASP A 96 4.59 -3.18 -3.49
CA ASP A 96 3.16 -2.91 -3.45
C ASP A 96 2.42 -4.04 -2.70
N TRP A 97 1.20 -3.76 -2.26
CA TRP A 97 0.36 -4.74 -1.58
C TRP A 97 -0.66 -5.36 -2.53
N ASP A 98 -1.51 -4.52 -3.11
CA ASP A 98 -2.65 -4.93 -3.92
C ASP A 98 -2.18 -5.50 -5.25
N ASP A 99 -2.72 -6.66 -5.61
CA ASP A 99 -2.39 -7.46 -6.81
C ASP A 99 -0.89 -7.78 -6.99
N THR A 100 -0.09 -7.58 -5.93
CA THR A 100 1.37 -7.83 -5.89
C THR A 100 1.76 -8.81 -4.79
N ILE A 101 1.21 -8.66 -3.58
CA ILE A 101 1.33 -9.64 -2.48
C ILE A 101 -0.04 -10.25 -2.20
N CYS A 102 -1.06 -9.39 -2.14
CA CYS A 102 -2.43 -9.76 -1.89
C CYS A 102 -3.22 -9.71 -3.21
N PRO A 103 -3.92 -10.78 -3.62
CA PRO A 103 -4.66 -10.82 -4.89
C PRO A 103 -6.01 -10.12 -4.71
N SER A 104 -5.98 -8.85 -4.28
CA SER A 104 -7.11 -8.04 -3.85
C SER A 104 -8.22 -8.00 -4.89
N THR A 105 -7.87 -7.83 -6.18
CA THR A 105 -8.85 -7.80 -7.27
C THR A 105 -9.51 -9.15 -7.46
N THR A 106 -8.73 -10.22 -7.51
CA THR A 106 -9.26 -11.59 -7.68
C THR A 106 -10.17 -11.96 -6.50
N CYS A 107 -9.75 -11.67 -5.27
CA CYS A 107 -10.56 -11.88 -4.07
C CYS A 107 -11.89 -11.12 -4.14
N MET A 108 -11.87 -9.82 -4.46
CA MET A 108 -13.07 -8.97 -4.41
C MET A 108 -13.99 -9.15 -5.62
N ARG A 109 -13.42 -9.18 -6.83
CA ARG A 109 -14.18 -9.14 -8.10
C ARG A 109 -14.58 -10.51 -8.59
N GLN A 110 -13.68 -11.49 -8.52
CA GLN A 110 -13.94 -12.83 -9.06
C GLN A 110 -14.63 -13.72 -8.02
N HIS A 111 -14.22 -13.61 -6.75
CA HIS A 111 -14.75 -14.45 -5.67
C HIS A 111 -15.75 -13.73 -4.74
N GLY A 112 -16.00 -12.43 -4.93
CA GLY A 112 -16.98 -11.68 -4.14
C GLY A 112 -16.63 -11.57 -2.66
N LEU A 113 -15.36 -11.70 -2.29
CA LEU A 113 -14.91 -11.66 -0.92
C LEU A 113 -14.95 -10.23 -0.36
N SER A 114 -15.20 -10.14 0.94
CA SER A 114 -15.12 -8.89 1.72
C SER A 114 -14.17 -9.09 2.88
N VAL A 115 -13.39 -8.06 3.24
CA VAL A 115 -12.50 -8.09 4.41
C VAL A 115 -13.26 -8.20 5.74
N LEU A 116 -14.55 -7.86 5.75
CA LEU A 116 -15.46 -8.08 6.88
C LEU A 116 -16.39 -9.28 6.68
N GLY A 117 -16.23 -10.01 5.57
CA GLY A 117 -17.04 -11.16 5.22
C GLY A 117 -16.58 -12.46 5.89
N PRO A 118 -17.24 -13.58 5.57
CA PRO A 118 -16.73 -14.89 5.96
C PRO A 118 -15.35 -15.13 5.34
N ARG A 119 -14.50 -15.89 6.05
CA ARG A 119 -13.20 -16.29 5.52
C ARG A 119 -13.37 -17.17 4.27
N PRO A 120 -12.40 -17.12 3.33
CA PRO A 120 -12.34 -18.07 2.23
C PRO A 120 -12.39 -19.50 2.76
N SER A 121 -12.99 -20.42 1.99
CA SER A 121 -13.06 -21.84 2.33
C SER A 121 -12.88 -22.70 1.08
N GLY A 122 -12.68 -24.01 1.27
CA GLY A 122 -12.49 -24.95 0.17
C GLY A 122 -11.19 -24.71 -0.60
N GLU A 123 -11.25 -24.90 -1.93
CA GLU A 123 -10.09 -24.80 -2.82
C GLU A 123 -9.46 -23.40 -2.82
N LEU A 124 -10.29 -22.35 -2.82
CA LEU A 124 -9.79 -20.97 -2.77
C LEU A 124 -8.96 -20.70 -1.51
N ALA A 125 -9.38 -21.21 -0.35
CA ALA A 125 -8.60 -21.07 0.89
C ALA A 125 -7.26 -21.79 0.82
N ALA A 126 -7.22 -22.96 0.19
CA ALA A 126 -5.97 -23.70 0.00
C ALA A 126 -5.00 -22.94 -0.94
N ARG A 127 -5.51 -22.34 -2.03
CA ARG A 127 -4.71 -21.52 -2.95
C ARG A 127 -4.22 -20.22 -2.31
N LEU A 128 -5.05 -19.55 -1.51
CA LEU A 128 -4.63 -18.36 -0.77
C LEU A 128 -3.61 -18.70 0.32
N GLU A 129 -3.69 -19.88 0.94
CA GLU A 129 -2.65 -20.33 1.88
C GLU A 129 -1.34 -20.65 1.17
N GLU A 130 -1.37 -21.31 0.01
CA GLU A 130 -0.19 -21.50 -0.86
C GLU A 130 0.48 -20.15 -1.19
N LEU A 131 -0.32 -19.19 -1.65
CA LEU A 131 0.14 -17.83 -1.92
C LEU A 131 0.74 -17.16 -0.67
N ALA A 132 0.10 -17.30 0.48
CA ALA A 132 0.59 -16.72 1.73
C ALA A 132 1.96 -17.28 2.15
N GLN A 133 2.20 -18.57 1.91
CA GLN A 133 3.50 -19.20 2.18
C GLN A 133 4.58 -18.72 1.20
N GLU A 134 4.29 -18.55 -0.09
CA GLU A 134 5.24 -17.98 -1.05
C GLU A 134 5.57 -16.52 -0.71
N ALA A 135 4.55 -15.70 -0.42
CA ALA A 135 4.74 -14.31 0.01
C ALA A 135 5.57 -14.21 1.29
N LYS A 136 5.33 -15.12 2.26
CA LYS A 136 6.09 -15.17 3.50
C LYS A 136 7.57 -15.45 3.23
N GLN A 137 7.87 -16.49 2.45
CA GLN A 137 9.24 -16.87 2.10
C GLN A 137 9.95 -15.73 1.37
N LEU A 138 9.28 -15.08 0.41
CA LEU A 138 9.82 -13.95 -0.32
C LEU A 138 10.16 -12.76 0.58
N ILE A 139 9.25 -12.34 1.47
CA ILE A 139 9.47 -11.22 2.38
C ILE A 139 10.60 -11.54 3.37
N GLU A 140 10.64 -12.75 3.90
CA GLU A 140 11.72 -13.19 4.81
C GLU A 140 13.07 -13.20 4.09
N MET A 141 13.14 -13.69 2.84
CA MET A 141 14.35 -13.63 2.04
C MET A 141 14.75 -12.19 1.72
N ALA A 142 13.80 -11.32 1.34
CA ALA A 142 14.05 -9.90 1.10
C ALA A 142 14.66 -9.22 2.34
N ALA A 143 14.18 -9.56 3.54
CA ALA A 143 14.73 -9.05 4.80
C ALA A 143 16.15 -9.54 5.11
N THR A 144 16.64 -10.62 4.46
CA THR A 144 18.06 -11.02 4.54
C THR A 144 18.95 -10.25 3.56
N LEU A 145 18.37 -9.74 2.47
CA LEU A 145 19.10 -9.06 1.39
C LEU A 145 19.06 -7.53 1.51
N ALA A 146 18.13 -7.00 2.30
CA ALA A 146 17.90 -5.58 2.50
C ALA A 146 17.70 -5.27 3.99
N ASP A 147 18.27 -4.16 4.43
CA ASP A 147 18.09 -3.63 5.79
C ASP A 147 16.69 -3.03 5.98
N LYS A 148 16.00 -2.75 4.87
CA LYS A 148 14.62 -2.27 4.91
C LYS A 148 13.77 -2.92 3.82
N VAL A 149 12.70 -3.56 4.28
CA VAL A 149 11.56 -4.02 3.46
C VAL A 149 10.35 -3.19 3.84
N VAL A 150 9.71 -2.56 2.86
CA VAL A 150 8.56 -1.66 3.06
C VAL A 150 7.44 -2.05 2.13
N VAL A 151 6.21 -2.03 2.64
CA VAL A 151 4.99 -2.15 1.83
C VAL A 151 4.41 -0.76 1.62
N VAL A 152 4.21 -0.35 0.37
CA VAL A 152 3.60 0.94 0.02
C VAL A 152 2.37 0.71 -0.85
N THR A 153 1.18 1.01 -0.34
CA THR A 153 -0.09 0.84 -1.06
C THR A 153 -0.81 2.17 -1.32
N ASN A 154 -1.59 2.23 -2.40
CA ASN A 154 -2.53 3.32 -2.67
C ASN A 154 -3.93 3.08 -2.04
N ALA A 155 -4.13 1.99 -1.30
CA ALA A 155 -5.29 1.81 -0.44
C ALA A 155 -5.20 2.68 0.82
N GLU A 156 -6.31 2.85 1.53
CA GLU A 156 -6.33 3.59 2.81
C GLU A 156 -5.63 2.83 3.95
N GLU A 157 -5.20 3.59 4.95
CA GLU A 157 -4.62 3.07 6.20
C GLU A 157 -5.53 2.02 6.84
N GLY A 158 -4.92 0.92 7.28
CA GLY A 158 -5.62 -0.25 7.81
C GLY A 158 -6.02 -1.30 6.77
N TRP A 159 -5.98 -0.99 5.47
CA TRP A 159 -6.33 -1.94 4.41
C TRP A 159 -5.44 -3.20 4.40
N VAL A 160 -4.12 -3.03 4.52
CA VAL A 160 -3.15 -4.14 4.52
C VAL A 160 -3.42 -5.13 5.65
N ASP A 161 -3.61 -4.63 6.87
CA ASP A 161 -3.89 -5.49 8.04
C ASP A 161 -5.23 -6.22 7.91
N LEU A 162 -6.29 -5.51 7.48
CA LEU A 162 -7.62 -6.09 7.31
C LEU A 162 -7.65 -7.16 6.21
N SER A 163 -7.09 -6.87 5.04
CA SER A 163 -7.03 -7.82 3.91
C SER A 163 -6.14 -9.02 4.25
N CYS A 164 -4.99 -8.81 4.90
CA CYS A 164 -4.13 -9.91 5.35
C CYS A 164 -4.86 -10.82 6.34
N ARG A 165 -5.53 -10.27 7.37
CA ARG A 165 -6.30 -11.08 8.34
C ARG A 165 -7.45 -11.85 7.71
N ALA A 166 -8.09 -11.27 6.69
CA ALA A 166 -9.25 -11.85 6.05
C ALA A 166 -8.87 -12.96 5.06
N TRP A 167 -7.80 -12.75 4.28
CA TRP A 167 -7.51 -13.57 3.11
C TRP A 167 -6.16 -14.31 3.18
N LEU A 168 -5.16 -13.78 3.89
CA LEU A 168 -3.80 -14.34 4.01
C LEU A 168 -3.33 -14.43 5.48
N PRO A 169 -4.08 -15.10 6.38
CA PRO A 169 -3.87 -14.98 7.82
C PRO A 169 -2.50 -15.51 8.31
N SER A 170 -1.92 -16.50 7.64
CA SER A 170 -0.60 -17.06 7.96
C SER A 170 0.55 -16.10 7.66
N LEU A 171 0.33 -15.09 6.80
CA LEU A 171 1.29 -14.07 6.43
C LEU A 171 1.34 -12.90 7.44
N LEU A 172 0.33 -12.78 8.31
CA LEU A 172 0.13 -11.63 9.19
C LEU A 172 1.34 -11.31 10.08
N GLU A 173 1.95 -12.34 10.67
CA GLU A 173 3.11 -12.14 11.54
C GLU A 173 4.29 -11.53 10.76
N THR A 174 4.53 -12.01 9.55
CA THR A 174 5.62 -11.54 8.68
C THR A 174 5.38 -10.11 8.21
N VAL A 175 4.15 -9.78 7.77
CA VAL A 175 3.81 -8.41 7.33
C VAL A 175 3.84 -7.43 8.50
N SER A 176 3.50 -7.85 9.72
CA SER A 176 3.55 -6.98 10.90
C SER A 176 4.97 -6.50 11.26
N LYS A 177 6.01 -7.18 10.76
CA LYS A 177 7.42 -6.79 10.90
C LYS A 177 7.88 -5.80 9.82
N CYS A 178 7.10 -5.63 8.75
CA CYS A 178 7.39 -4.68 7.68
C CYS A 178 6.91 -3.28 8.07
N GLU A 179 7.59 -2.25 7.56
CA GLU A 179 7.00 -0.91 7.55
C GLU A 179 5.90 -0.89 6.48
N VAL A 180 4.72 -0.37 6.83
CA VAL A 180 3.60 -0.23 5.90
C VAL A 180 3.24 1.24 5.77
N ALA A 181 3.19 1.75 4.54
CA ALA A 181 2.78 3.11 4.22
C ALA A 181 1.53 3.10 3.31
N SER A 182 0.46 3.74 3.78
CA SER A 182 -0.70 4.06 2.94
C SER A 182 -0.47 5.42 2.27
N ALA A 183 -0.02 5.38 1.02
CA ALA A 183 0.28 6.58 0.24
C ALA A 183 -0.98 7.46 0.11
N ARG A 184 -2.14 6.86 -0.14
CA ARG A 184 -3.41 7.58 -0.26
C ARG A 184 -3.77 8.30 1.03
N SER A 185 -3.83 7.60 2.16
CA SER A 185 -4.23 8.22 3.43
C SER A 185 -3.29 9.34 3.85
N GLN A 186 -2.01 9.22 3.49
CA GLN A 186 -1.01 10.23 3.81
C GLN A 186 -1.06 11.45 2.89
N PHE A 187 -1.28 11.27 1.58
CA PHE A 187 -1.07 12.33 0.58
C PHE A 187 -2.34 12.81 -0.14
N GLU A 188 -3.46 12.07 -0.10
CA GLU A 188 -4.77 12.58 -0.58
C GLU A 188 -5.18 13.85 0.19
N PRO A 189 -5.06 13.93 1.54
CA PRO A 189 -5.43 15.12 2.29
C PRO A 189 -4.53 16.34 2.06
N THR A 190 -3.32 16.15 1.51
CA THR A 190 -2.39 17.26 1.24
C THR A 190 -2.66 17.95 -0.09
N GLY A 191 -3.73 17.58 -0.80
CA GLY A 191 -4.13 18.19 -2.07
C GLY A 191 -3.48 17.53 -3.31
N ILE A 192 -2.76 16.42 -3.15
CA ILE A 192 -2.31 15.63 -4.30
C ILE A 192 -3.52 14.87 -4.83
N SER A 193 -3.80 14.97 -6.12
CA SER A 193 -5.07 14.52 -6.69
C SER A 193 -4.99 13.19 -7.44
N SER A 194 -3.82 12.54 -7.51
CA SER A 194 -3.63 11.32 -8.29
C SER A 194 -2.98 10.19 -7.49
N PRO A 195 -3.37 8.92 -7.72
CA PRO A 195 -2.72 7.75 -7.13
C PRO A 195 -1.23 7.68 -7.41
N ALA A 196 -0.81 8.01 -8.64
CA ALA A 196 0.60 8.09 -9.01
C ALA A 196 1.34 9.16 -8.19
N GLY A 197 0.71 10.31 -7.94
CA GLY A 197 1.24 11.38 -7.10
C GLY A 197 1.40 10.96 -5.65
N TRP A 198 0.40 10.29 -5.07
CA TRP A 198 0.47 9.77 -3.69
C TRP A 198 1.63 8.80 -3.54
N LYS A 199 1.72 7.82 -4.45
CA LYS A 199 2.73 6.77 -4.38
C LYS A 199 4.13 7.32 -4.59
N ALA A 200 4.32 8.27 -5.51
CA ALA A 200 5.59 8.97 -5.69
C ALA A 200 6.06 9.68 -4.41
N ARG A 201 5.15 10.37 -3.70
CA ARG A 201 5.49 11.04 -2.43
C ARG A 201 5.78 10.07 -1.29
N ALA A 202 5.06 8.95 -1.23
CA ALA A 202 5.35 7.89 -0.25
C ALA A 202 6.72 7.26 -0.50
N PHE A 203 7.06 6.99 -1.76
CA PHE A 203 8.39 6.48 -2.14
C PHE A 203 9.48 7.47 -1.75
N GLU A 204 9.29 8.76 -2.04
CA GLU A 204 10.23 9.81 -1.67
C GLU A 204 10.52 9.79 -0.18
N GLU A 205 9.48 9.82 0.66
CA GLU A 205 9.66 9.85 2.11
C GLU A 205 10.33 8.58 2.66
N VAL A 206 9.92 7.41 2.19
CA VAL A 206 10.49 6.12 2.62
C VAL A 206 11.97 6.00 2.22
N ILE A 207 12.31 6.38 0.99
CA ILE A 207 13.67 6.32 0.46
C ILE A 207 14.57 7.36 1.13
N GLU A 208 14.11 8.60 1.27
CA GLU A 208 14.83 9.66 1.99
C GLU A 208 15.09 9.24 3.44
N ARG A 209 14.08 8.73 4.13
CA ARG A 209 14.21 8.24 5.51
C ARG A 209 15.25 7.15 5.65
N PHE A 210 15.33 6.24 4.67
CA PHE A 210 16.33 5.18 4.65
C PHE A 210 17.76 5.69 4.41
N TYR A 211 17.93 6.71 3.56
CA TYR A 211 19.23 7.27 3.19
C TYR A 211 19.60 8.57 3.92
N GLN A 212 18.92 8.94 5.01
CA GLN A 212 19.27 10.11 5.85
C GLN A 212 19.96 9.73 7.16
N ARG A 213 20.51 8.51 7.28
CA ARG A 213 21.09 8.01 8.55
C ARG A 213 22.34 8.77 8.97
N TYR A 214 23.06 9.34 8.00
CA TYR A 214 24.22 10.20 8.23
C TYR A 214 24.30 11.30 7.16
N PRO A 215 24.93 12.44 7.48
CA PRO A 215 25.07 13.55 6.54
C PRO A 215 25.76 13.12 5.24
N ASN A 216 25.22 13.56 4.10
CA ASN A 216 25.75 13.30 2.75
C ASN A 216 25.77 11.81 2.34
N GLN A 217 24.90 10.99 2.92
CA GLN A 217 24.71 9.62 2.48
C GLN A 217 24.17 9.60 1.03
N SER A 218 24.89 8.91 0.14
CA SER A 218 24.45 8.70 -1.24
C SER A 218 23.47 7.54 -1.32
N TRP A 219 22.45 7.66 -2.16
CA TRP A 219 21.54 6.54 -2.45
C TRP A 219 22.27 5.47 -3.27
N LYS A 220 22.02 4.19 -2.96
CA LYS A 220 22.81 3.07 -3.49
C LYS A 220 21.98 2.08 -4.31
N ASN A 221 21.03 1.40 -3.69
CA ASN A 221 20.27 0.31 -4.29
C ASN A 221 18.81 0.39 -3.83
N ILE A 222 17.90 0.58 -4.78
CA ILE A 222 16.46 0.74 -4.53
C ILE A 222 15.74 -0.22 -5.48
N ILE A 223 14.97 -1.13 -4.90
CA ILE A 223 14.20 -2.13 -5.64
C ILE A 223 12.71 -1.87 -5.36
N SER A 224 11.93 -1.75 -6.43
CA SER A 224 10.47 -1.60 -6.36
C SER A 224 9.80 -2.74 -7.10
N ILE A 225 8.81 -3.36 -6.48
CA ILE A 225 8.06 -4.50 -7.00
C ILE A 225 6.57 -4.15 -6.93
N GLY A 226 5.86 -4.30 -8.05
CA GLY A 226 4.43 -3.99 -8.13
C GLY A 226 3.79 -4.45 -9.45
N ASP A 227 2.48 -4.58 -9.47
CA ASP A 227 1.70 -4.96 -10.65
C ASP A 227 1.17 -3.76 -11.45
N ALA A 228 1.26 -2.54 -10.92
CA ALA A 228 0.79 -1.34 -11.60
C ALA A 228 1.95 -0.56 -12.27
N PRO A 229 1.64 0.36 -13.21
CA PRO A 229 2.64 1.30 -13.73
C PRO A 229 3.07 2.36 -12.70
N HIS A 230 2.30 2.52 -11.61
CA HIS A 230 2.50 3.57 -10.62
C HIS A 230 3.81 3.42 -9.82
N GLU A 231 4.23 2.20 -9.51
CA GLU A 231 5.44 1.91 -8.73
C GLU A 231 6.69 2.25 -9.55
N ARG A 232 6.69 1.83 -10.82
CA ARG A 232 7.75 2.16 -11.78
C ARG A 232 7.86 3.67 -11.99
N GLU A 233 6.73 4.35 -12.15
CA GLU A 233 6.72 5.81 -12.29
C GLU A 233 7.20 6.52 -11.01
N ALA A 234 6.74 6.07 -9.84
CA ALA A 234 7.15 6.60 -8.54
C ALA A 234 8.66 6.48 -8.35
N LEU A 235 9.23 5.29 -8.59
CA LEU A 235 10.67 5.06 -8.51
C LEU A 235 11.45 5.98 -9.47
N ALA A 236 11.01 6.05 -10.74
CA ALA A 236 11.66 6.90 -11.74
C ALA A 236 11.63 8.40 -11.37
N ARG A 237 10.54 8.88 -10.75
CA ARG A 237 10.44 10.26 -10.26
C ARG A 237 11.40 10.52 -9.10
N VAL A 238 11.39 9.65 -8.10
CA VAL A 238 12.17 9.83 -6.86
C VAL A 238 13.67 9.73 -7.12
N VAL A 239 14.11 8.80 -7.97
CA VAL A 239 15.55 8.63 -8.28
C VAL A 239 16.14 9.82 -9.05
N ARG A 240 15.33 10.58 -9.81
CA ARG A 240 15.78 11.85 -10.42
C ARG A 240 16.10 12.93 -9.39
N MET A 241 15.51 12.84 -8.20
CA MET A 241 15.75 13.75 -7.08
C MET A 241 16.93 13.29 -6.20
N ALA A 242 17.47 12.09 -6.44
CA ALA A 242 18.57 11.54 -5.66
C ALA A 242 19.76 12.51 -5.66
N PRO A 243 20.36 12.79 -4.49
CA PRO A 243 21.39 13.80 -4.42
C PRO A 243 22.60 13.40 -5.26
N PHE A 244 22.96 14.26 -6.21
CA PHE A 244 24.07 14.06 -7.15
C PHE A 244 25.42 14.26 -6.43
N PHE A 245 25.74 13.38 -5.49
CA PHE A 245 27.03 13.40 -4.82
C PHE A 245 28.08 12.74 -5.73
N ARG A 246 28.84 13.58 -6.43
CA ARG A 246 30.13 13.23 -7.07
C ARG A 246 30.08 12.00 -8.01
N GLY A 247 29.06 11.89 -8.86
CA GLY A 247 28.98 10.79 -9.84
C GLY A 247 28.71 9.40 -9.25
N LYS A 248 28.28 9.31 -7.97
CA LYS A 248 27.86 8.04 -7.38
C LYS A 248 26.51 7.61 -7.96
N ARG A 249 26.49 6.42 -8.54
CA ARG A 249 25.31 5.83 -9.19
C ARG A 249 24.33 5.28 -8.14
N CYS A 250 23.07 5.68 -8.20
CA CYS A 250 21.97 4.95 -7.54
C CYS A 250 21.47 3.89 -8.53
N ARG A 251 21.35 2.63 -8.08
CA ARG A 251 20.77 1.55 -8.87
C ARG A 251 19.28 1.52 -8.57
N SER A 252 18.47 1.84 -9.57
CA SER A 252 17.02 1.79 -9.50
C SER A 252 16.52 0.57 -10.26
N LYS A 253 15.86 -0.35 -9.56
CA LYS A 253 15.43 -1.63 -10.11
C LYS A 253 13.92 -1.77 -9.95
N SER A 254 13.21 -1.90 -11.05
CA SER A 254 11.77 -2.13 -11.08
C SER A 254 11.49 -3.57 -11.50
N VAL A 255 10.59 -4.23 -10.79
CA VAL A 255 10.01 -5.52 -11.19
C VAL A 255 8.51 -5.32 -11.32
N LYS A 256 8.02 -5.40 -12.55
CA LYS A 256 6.61 -5.23 -12.91
C LYS A 256 5.95 -6.60 -13.05
N PHE A 257 5.00 -6.89 -12.18
CA PHE A 257 4.15 -8.07 -12.26
C PHE A 257 3.03 -7.87 -13.29
N VAL A 258 2.34 -8.96 -13.63
CA VAL A 258 1.14 -8.94 -14.46
C VAL A 258 0.03 -8.19 -13.73
N LEU A 259 -0.67 -7.31 -14.44
CA LEU A 259 -1.76 -6.52 -13.87
C LEU A 259 -2.93 -7.45 -13.49
N ARG A 260 -3.41 -7.36 -12.23
CA ARG A 260 -4.57 -8.12 -11.72
C ARG A 260 -4.45 -9.65 -11.95
N PRO A 261 -3.41 -10.31 -11.43
CA PRO A 261 -3.18 -11.72 -11.68
C PRO A 261 -4.23 -12.61 -10.99
N SER A 262 -4.45 -13.81 -11.52
CA SER A 262 -5.09 -14.90 -10.77
C SER A 262 -4.23 -15.29 -9.56
N VAL A 263 -4.80 -16.02 -8.60
CA VAL A 263 -4.04 -16.49 -7.43
C VAL A 263 -2.85 -17.37 -7.89
N GLU A 264 -3.07 -18.24 -8.88
CA GLU A 264 -2.06 -19.15 -9.43
C GLU A 264 -0.99 -18.44 -10.25
N GLN A 265 -1.35 -17.36 -10.93
CA GLN A 265 -0.38 -16.50 -11.61
C GLN A 265 0.50 -15.82 -10.56
N LEU A 266 -0.11 -15.22 -9.53
CA LEU A 266 0.62 -14.51 -8.49
C LEU A 266 1.56 -15.43 -7.70
N VAL A 267 1.14 -16.67 -7.38
CA VAL A 267 2.02 -17.70 -6.79
C VAL A 267 3.28 -17.90 -7.65
N ARG A 268 3.12 -18.04 -8.97
CA ARG A 268 4.25 -18.22 -9.90
C ARG A 268 5.13 -16.98 -9.99
N GLU A 269 4.54 -15.79 -9.99
CA GLU A 269 5.29 -14.53 -9.98
C GLU A 269 6.13 -14.37 -8.71
N LEU A 270 5.55 -14.64 -7.53
CA LEU A 270 6.29 -14.61 -6.27
C LEU A 270 7.43 -15.63 -6.25
N HIS A 271 7.19 -16.83 -6.78
CA HIS A 271 8.22 -17.87 -6.89
C HIS A 271 9.37 -17.47 -7.83
N MET A 272 9.05 -16.97 -9.03
CA MET A 272 10.06 -16.48 -9.99
C MET A 272 10.86 -15.30 -9.44
N LEU A 273 10.20 -14.40 -8.70
CA LEU A 273 10.87 -13.32 -8.02
C LEU A 273 11.77 -13.85 -6.89
N GLN A 274 11.33 -14.86 -6.13
CA GLN A 274 12.16 -15.49 -5.11
C GLN A 274 13.44 -16.09 -5.71
N ASP A 275 13.35 -16.79 -6.83
CA ASP A 275 14.53 -17.38 -7.50
C ASP A 275 15.52 -16.31 -7.99
N SER A 276 15.03 -15.15 -8.41
CA SER A 276 15.83 -14.09 -9.03
C SER A 276 16.20 -12.94 -8.10
N LEU A 277 15.60 -12.81 -6.89
CA LEU A 277 15.74 -11.61 -6.04
C LEU A 277 17.19 -11.32 -5.69
N LYS A 278 17.97 -12.36 -5.40
CA LYS A 278 19.39 -12.21 -5.07
C LYS A 278 20.17 -11.64 -6.26
N GLU A 279 19.91 -12.11 -7.46
CA GLU A 279 20.56 -11.60 -8.68
C GLU A 279 20.14 -10.17 -8.97
N ILE A 280 18.86 -9.85 -8.77
CA ILE A 280 18.33 -8.48 -8.87
C ILE A 280 19.08 -7.57 -7.90
N VAL A 281 19.23 -7.96 -6.63
CA VAL A 281 19.99 -7.17 -5.62
C VAL A 281 21.45 -6.97 -6.05
N LEU A 282 22.09 -8.01 -6.58
CA LEU A 282 23.49 -8.02 -7.01
C LEU A 282 23.75 -7.40 -8.40
N HIS A 283 22.71 -7.01 -9.14
CA HIS A 283 22.88 -6.41 -10.45
C HIS A 283 23.45 -4.98 -10.35
N ASP A 284 24.56 -4.69 -11.04
CA ASP A 284 25.27 -3.40 -10.92
C ASP A 284 24.80 -2.33 -11.93
N ASP A 285 23.50 -2.27 -12.15
CA ASP A 285 22.87 -1.27 -13.03
C ASP A 285 21.42 -1.03 -12.59
N ASN A 286 20.78 -0.07 -13.24
CA ASN A 286 19.34 0.03 -13.27
C ASN A 286 18.75 -1.19 -13.98
N LEU A 287 17.59 -1.61 -13.51
CA LEU A 287 16.90 -2.78 -14.05
C LEU A 287 15.41 -2.47 -14.17
N ASP A 288 14.79 -3.00 -15.23
CA ASP A 288 13.37 -2.84 -15.49
C ASP A 288 12.84 -4.18 -16.02
N LEU A 289 12.47 -5.08 -15.11
CA LEU A 289 11.98 -6.42 -15.41
C LEU A 289 10.45 -6.43 -15.49
N HIS A 290 9.90 -7.10 -16.48
CA HIS A 290 8.45 -7.21 -16.70
C HIS A 290 8.11 -8.69 -16.82
N PHE A 291 7.24 -9.17 -15.94
CA PHE A 291 6.64 -10.49 -16.08
C PHE A 291 5.50 -10.39 -17.08
N ASN A 292 5.47 -11.33 -18.02
CA ASN A 292 4.44 -11.41 -19.04
C ASN A 292 3.57 -12.64 -18.82
N VAL A 293 2.33 -12.56 -19.29
CA VAL A 293 1.34 -13.64 -19.12
C VAL A 293 1.82 -14.94 -19.77
N GLU A 294 2.57 -14.85 -20.86
CA GLU A 294 3.12 -16.01 -21.61
C GLU A 294 4.14 -16.80 -20.79
N ALA A 295 5.04 -16.15 -20.04
CA ALA A 295 5.97 -16.83 -19.14
C ALA A 295 5.26 -17.48 -17.94
N LEU A 296 4.04 -17.06 -17.66
CA LEU A 296 3.17 -17.62 -16.63
C LEU A 296 2.16 -18.61 -17.20
N ALA A 297 2.30 -19.06 -18.45
CA ALA A 297 1.49 -20.16 -18.99
C ALA A 297 2.00 -21.50 -18.46
N ASP A 298 1.08 -22.42 -18.14
CA ASP A 298 1.43 -23.75 -17.68
C ASP A 298 2.06 -24.54 -18.85
N PRO A 299 3.30 -25.05 -18.75
CA PRO A 299 3.96 -25.76 -19.85
C PRO A 299 3.19 -27.03 -20.29
N CYS A 300 2.19 -27.48 -19.52
CA CYS A 300 1.35 -28.63 -19.84
C CYS A 300 0.17 -28.34 -20.79
N LEU A 301 -0.01 -27.11 -21.29
CA LEU A 301 -1.14 -26.73 -22.15
C LEU A 301 -0.80 -26.50 -23.64
N ASN A 302 0.38 -26.92 -24.12
CA ASN A 302 0.74 -26.94 -25.54
C ASN A 302 0.91 -28.35 -26.09
#